data_AF-A0A2V8N8W7-F1
#
_entry.id   AF-A0A2V8N8W7-F1
#
_cell.length_a   1.000
_cell.length_b   1.000
_cell.length_c   1.000
_cell.angle_alpha   90.00
_cell.angle_beta   90.00
_cell.angle_gamma   90.00
#
_symmetry.space_group_name_H-M   'P 1'
#
loop_
_entity.id
_entity.type
_entity.pdbx_description
1 polymer ?
#
loop_
_entity_poly.entity_id
_entity_poly.type
_entity_poly.pdbx_seq_one_letter_code
_entity_poly.pdbx_strand_id
1 'polypeptide(L)'
;MASHLTGDAANRIFSHVTENRVREQILTTAEIAAELRCSKAQVYRLLNGEVRDVPKIPCISLSRKKVVRRSALEEWMRDNEKGILSVELETNAVGRTN
;
A
#
# COMPACT_ATOMS: atom_id res chain seq x y z
N MET A 1 -20.00 -41.78 -21.43
CA MET A 1 -20.60 -40.43 -21.48
C MET A 1 -20.37 -39.76 -20.13
N ALA A 2 -19.87 -38.51 -20.16
CA ALA A 2 -19.71 -37.55 -19.07
C ALA A 2 -18.70 -37.84 -17.94
N SER A 3 -17.42 -37.55 -18.21
CA SER A 3 -16.42 -37.21 -17.19
C SER A 3 -16.24 -35.68 -17.20
N HIS A 4 -16.86 -34.91 -16.28
CA HIS A 4 -16.62 -33.46 -16.24
C HIS A 4 -17.07 -32.72 -14.97
N LEU A 5 -16.72 -33.12 -13.74
CA LEU A 5 -17.05 -32.29 -12.54
C LEU A 5 -16.03 -32.26 -11.38
N THR A 6 -14.76 -32.62 -11.56
CA THR A 6 -13.78 -32.61 -10.42
C THR A 6 -12.87 -31.36 -10.39
N GLY A 7 -13.02 -30.41 -11.33
CA GLY A 7 -12.07 -29.29 -11.49
C GLY A 7 -12.35 -28.00 -10.72
N ASP A 8 -13.56 -27.79 -10.16
CA ASP A 8 -13.98 -26.46 -9.66
C ASP A 8 -13.51 -26.15 -8.23
N ALA A 9 -13.56 -27.14 -7.33
CA ALA A 9 -13.22 -26.94 -5.92
C ALA A 9 -11.73 -26.69 -5.68
N ALA A 10 -10.85 -27.41 -6.39
CA ALA A 10 -9.41 -27.24 -6.29
C ALA A 10 -8.96 -25.85 -6.79
N ASN A 11 -9.57 -25.36 -7.87
CA ASN A 11 -9.29 -24.03 -8.39
C ASN A 11 -9.72 -22.94 -7.39
N ARG A 12 -10.91 -23.07 -6.79
CA ARG A 12 -11.40 -22.12 -5.76
C ARG A 12 -10.50 -22.06 -4.52
N ILE A 13 -10.03 -23.21 -4.04
CA ILE A 13 -9.11 -23.28 -2.90
C ILE A 13 -7.76 -22.67 -3.27
N PHE A 14 -7.21 -23.02 -4.44
CA PHE A 14 -5.92 -22.49 -4.89
C PHE A 14 -5.96 -20.97 -5.12
N SER A 15 -7.05 -20.43 -5.66
CA SER A 15 -7.28 -18.99 -5.76
C SER A 15 -7.31 -18.32 -4.39
N HIS A 16 -8.10 -18.85 -3.44
CA HIS A 16 -8.18 -18.29 -2.08
C HIS A 16 -6.84 -18.33 -1.33
N VAL A 17 -6.09 -19.43 -1.43
CA VAL A 17 -4.78 -19.56 -0.77
C VAL A 17 -3.76 -18.58 -1.35
N THR A 18 -3.79 -18.39 -2.67
CA THR A 18 -2.90 -17.44 -3.35
C THR A 18 -3.26 -15.99 -3.01
N GLU A 19 -4.56 -15.64 -3.05
CA GLU A 19 -5.04 -14.32 -2.65
C GLU A 19 -4.68 -13.99 -1.20
N ASN A 20 -4.78 -14.96 -0.29
CA ASN A 20 -4.43 -14.73 1.11
C ASN A 20 -2.92 -14.48 1.28
N ARG A 21 -2.05 -15.26 0.61
CA ARG A 21 -0.61 -15.00 0.61
C ARG A 21 -0.24 -13.65 0.01
N VAL A 22 -1.00 -13.16 -0.97
CA VAL A 22 -0.80 -11.82 -1.55
C VAL A 22 -1.20 -10.72 -0.55
N ARG A 23 -2.27 -10.92 0.22
CA ARG A 23 -2.70 -10.00 1.28
C ARG A 23 -1.76 -9.98 2.49
N GLU A 24 -1.04 -11.06 2.73
CA GLU A 24 0.01 -11.17 3.75
C GLU A 24 1.38 -10.65 3.30
N GLN A 25 1.51 -10.11 2.08
CA GLN A 25 2.79 -9.55 1.63
C GLN A 25 3.22 -8.36 2.49
N ILE A 26 4.48 -8.39 2.91
CA ILE A 26 5.14 -7.31 3.62
C ILE A 26 5.74 -6.35 2.59
N LEU A 27 5.26 -5.11 2.58
CA LEU A 27 5.74 -4.03 1.73
C LEU A 27 6.84 -3.24 2.42
N THR A 28 7.91 -2.99 1.68
CA THR A 28 8.98 -2.07 2.03
C THR A 28 8.58 -0.62 1.74
N THR A 29 9.30 0.34 2.32
CA THR A 29 9.12 1.77 2.02
C THR A 29 9.17 2.10 0.53
N ALA A 30 9.96 1.35 -0.26
CA ALA A 30 10.08 1.57 -1.70
C ALA A 30 8.83 1.10 -2.46
N GLU A 31 8.24 -0.03 -2.05
CA GLU A 31 7.01 -0.54 -2.65
C GLU A 31 5.82 0.35 -2.28
N ILE A 32 5.74 0.78 -1.02
CA ILE A 32 4.72 1.74 -0.56
C ILE A 32 4.79 3.04 -1.39
N ALA A 33 6.00 3.56 -1.64
CA ALA A 33 6.20 4.75 -2.46
C ALA A 33 5.69 4.54 -3.90
N ALA A 34 5.95 3.38 -4.48
CA ALA A 34 5.47 3.05 -5.82
C ALA A 34 3.94 2.90 -5.88
N GLU A 35 3.34 2.33 -4.84
CA GLU A 35 1.88 2.09 -4.73
C GLU A 35 1.13 3.41 -4.49
N LEU A 36 1.61 4.26 -3.59
CA LEU A 36 1.05 5.60 -3.31
C LEU A 36 1.44 6.67 -4.34
N ARG A 37 2.28 6.34 -5.33
CA ARG A 37 2.82 7.27 -6.33
C ARG A 37 3.50 8.50 -5.72
N CYS A 38 4.21 8.33 -4.62
CA CYS A 38 4.88 9.41 -3.89
C CYS A 38 6.38 9.13 -3.67
N SER A 39 7.13 10.13 -3.18
CA SER A 39 8.55 9.95 -2.88
C SER A 39 8.76 9.13 -1.60
N LYS A 40 9.90 8.41 -1.49
CA LYS A 40 10.26 7.68 -0.26
C LYS A 40 10.28 8.58 0.98
N ALA A 41 10.67 9.84 0.81
CA ALA A 41 10.66 10.83 1.90
C ALA A 41 9.23 11.08 2.41
N GLN A 42 8.25 11.23 1.51
CA GLN A 42 6.85 11.39 1.90
C GLN A 42 6.33 10.15 2.63
N VAL A 43 6.71 8.94 2.18
CA VAL A 43 6.38 7.71 2.90
C VAL A 43 6.97 7.70 4.31
N TYR A 44 8.22 8.14 4.51
CA TYR A 44 8.80 8.23 5.85
C TYR A 44 8.03 9.21 6.75
N ARG A 45 7.61 10.37 6.22
CA ARG A 45 6.77 11.32 6.95
C ARG A 45 5.43 10.69 7.37
N LEU A 46 4.78 9.96 6.46
CA LEU A 46 3.54 9.22 6.75
C LEU A 46 3.74 8.10 7.79
N LEU A 47 4.85 7.35 7.69
CA LEU A 47 5.23 6.29 8.64
C LEU A 47 5.68 6.83 10.00
N ASN A 48 6.10 8.09 10.08
CA ASN A 48 6.45 8.76 11.33
C ASN A 48 5.24 9.49 11.93
N GLY A 49 4.19 9.77 11.14
CA GLY A 49 3.04 10.57 11.56
C GLY A 49 3.30 12.08 11.50
N GLU A 50 4.20 12.51 10.61
CA GLU A 50 4.60 13.92 10.43
C GLU A 50 3.73 14.66 9.42
N VAL A 51 2.77 13.97 8.78
CA VAL A 51 1.81 14.58 7.87
C VAL A 51 0.59 14.99 8.66
N ARG A 52 0.25 16.28 8.64
CA ARG A 52 -0.92 16.82 9.34
C ARG A 52 -2.19 16.24 8.71
N ASP A 53 -3.19 15.99 9.55
CA ASP A 53 -4.53 15.53 9.14
C ASP A 53 -4.56 14.15 8.46
N VAL A 54 -3.43 13.44 8.45
CA VAL A 54 -3.31 12.09 7.90
C VAL A 54 -2.89 11.14 9.03
N PRO A 55 -3.69 10.12 9.37
CA PRO A 55 -3.30 9.11 10.34
C PRO A 55 -1.99 8.42 9.93
N LYS A 56 -1.18 8.07 10.92
CA LYS A 56 0.08 7.37 10.71
C LYS A 56 -0.13 6.00 10.06
N ILE A 57 0.67 5.68 9.04
CA ILE A 57 0.63 4.34 8.41
C ILE A 57 1.08 3.28 9.43
N PRO A 58 0.32 2.20 9.62
CA PRO A 58 0.70 1.11 10.52
C PRO A 58 1.96 0.41 10.02
N CYS A 59 3.05 0.45 10.80
CA CYS A 59 4.35 -0.09 10.37
C CYS A 59 5.02 -0.97 11.42
N ILE A 60 5.72 -2.00 10.95
CA ILE A 60 6.63 -2.83 11.72
C ILE A 60 8.03 -2.24 11.56
N SER A 61 8.64 -1.84 12.67
CA SER A 61 10.01 -1.31 12.67
C SER A 61 11.01 -2.45 12.85
N LEU A 62 11.81 -2.70 11.81
CA LEU A 62 12.90 -3.68 11.80
C LEU A 62 14.23 -2.91 11.82
N SER A 63 14.62 -2.43 13.01
CA SER A 63 15.81 -1.59 13.20
C SER A 63 15.75 -0.35 12.28
N ARG A 64 16.68 -0.22 11.33
CA ARG A 64 16.76 0.89 10.37
C ARG A 64 15.73 0.82 9.25
N LYS A 65 14.99 -0.28 9.11
CA LYS A 65 14.00 -0.49 8.06
C LYS A 65 12.60 -0.46 8.64
N LYS A 66 11.66 0.13 7.90
CA LYS A 66 10.23 0.07 8.21
C LYS A 66 9.53 -0.70 7.10
N VAL A 67 8.66 -1.61 7.50
CA VAL A 67 7.85 -2.41 6.59
C VAL A 67 6.40 -2.38 7.03
N VAL A 68 5.47 -2.58 6.10
CA VAL A 68 4.03 -2.48 6.32
C VAL A 68 3.37 -3.71 5.73
N ARG A 69 2.39 -4.30 6.42
CA ARG A 69 1.58 -5.36 5.81
C ARG A 69 0.70 -4.76 4.73
N ARG A 70 0.62 -5.40 3.57
CA ARG A 70 -0.22 -4.92 2.47
C ARG A 70 -1.66 -4.69 2.88
N SER A 71 -2.28 -5.65 3.58
CA SER A 71 -3.64 -5.49 4.12
C SER A 71 -3.81 -4.25 5.00
N ALA A 72 -2.83 -3.96 5.86
CA ALA A 72 -2.87 -2.80 6.74
C ALA A 72 -2.71 -1.47 5.98
N LEU A 73 -1.94 -1.47 4.88
CA LEU A 73 -1.85 -0.31 4.00
C LEU A 73 -3.17 -0.07 3.26
N GLU A 74 -3.82 -1.12 2.75
CA GLU A 74 -5.12 -1.02 2.08
C GLU A 74 -6.24 -0.54 3.02
N GLU A 75 -6.28 -1.07 4.24
CA GLU A 75 -7.19 -0.59 5.29
C GLU A 75 -6.95 0.90 5.59
N TRP A 76 -5.68 1.28 5.74
CA TRP A 76 -5.30 2.68 5.93
C TRP A 76 -5.76 3.54 4.74
N MET A 77 -5.54 3.12 3.49
CA MET A 77 -5.99 3.88 2.31
C MET A 77 -7.51 4.08 2.35
N ARG A 78 -8.28 3.04 2.64
CA ARG A 78 -9.74 3.08 2.73
C ARG A 78 -10.25 4.04 3.81
N ASP A 79 -9.56 4.11 4.93
CA ASP A 79 -9.89 5.04 6.00
C ASP A 79 -9.54 6.49 5.61
N ASN A 80 -8.47 6.68 4.86
CA ASN A 80 -8.02 7.99 4.36
C ASN A 80 -8.79 8.49 3.12
N GLU A 81 -9.35 7.60 2.30
CA GLU A 81 -10.20 7.94 1.16
C GLU A 81 -11.40 8.80 1.60
N LYS A 82 -11.85 8.64 2.85
CA LYS A 82 -12.95 9.44 3.43
C LYS A 82 -12.52 10.84 3.88
N GLY A 83 -11.21 11.15 3.89
CA GLY A 83 -10.65 12.36 4.49
C GLY A 83 -9.71 13.19 3.61
N ILE A 84 -9.24 12.70 2.46
CA ILE A 84 -8.27 13.44 1.63
C ILE A 84 -8.98 14.27 0.55
N LEU A 85 -9.41 15.46 0.95
CA LEU A 85 -9.44 16.63 0.06
C LEU A 85 -8.38 17.63 0.53
N SER A 86 -7.12 17.22 0.51
CA SER A 86 -5.98 18.13 0.60
C SER A 86 -5.04 17.81 -0.54
N VAL A 87 -5.42 18.35 -1.70
CA VAL A 87 -4.53 18.51 -2.84
C VAL A 87 -3.38 19.40 -2.36
N GLU A 88 -2.24 18.81 -2.00
CA GLU A 88 -0.97 19.52 -2.03
C GLU A 88 -0.34 19.21 -3.37
N LEU A 89 -1.00 19.71 -4.41
CA LEU A 89 -0.50 19.78 -5.78
C LEU A 89 0.43 21.00 -5.86
N GLU A 90 1.41 21.08 -4.96
CA GLU A 90 2.42 22.14 -4.96
C GLU A 90 3.81 21.53 -4.89
N THR A 91 4.33 21.21 -6.07
CA THR A 91 5.63 21.78 -6.43
C THR A 91 5.71 21.94 -7.95
N ASN A 92 5.45 23.19 -8.34
CA ASN A 92 5.61 23.75 -9.66
C ASN A 92 6.81 23.23 -10.43
N ALA A 93 6.55 22.83 -11.67
CA ALA A 93 7.47 23.10 -12.75
C ALA A 93 7.64 24.63 -12.90
N VAL A 94 8.78 25.19 -12.49
CA VAL A 94 9.38 26.38 -13.11
C VAL A 94 10.79 26.60 -12.56
N GLY A 95 11.77 26.85 -13.45
CA GLY A 95 13.15 27.15 -13.06
C GLY A 95 14.22 26.77 -14.08
N ARG A 96 13.95 26.91 -15.38
CA ARG A 96 14.97 26.91 -16.43
C ARG A 96 15.34 28.37 -16.71
N THR A 97 16.44 28.85 -16.12
CA THR A 97 17.25 30.06 -16.40
C THR A 97 18.16 30.23 -15.17
N ASN A 98 19.48 30.36 -15.22
CA ASN A 98 20.41 30.85 -16.23
C ASN A 98 21.76 30.15 -16.02
#